data_AF-A0A9W9N6P0-F1
#
_entry.id   AF-A0A9W9N6P0-F1
#
_cell.length_a   1.000
_cell.length_b   1.000
_cell.length_c   1.000
_cell.angle_alpha   90.00
_cell.angle_beta   90.00
_cell.angle_gamma   90.00
#
_symmetry.space_group_name_H-M   'P 1'
#
loop_
_entity.id
_entity.type
_entity.pdbx_description
1 polymer ?
#
loop_
_entity_poly.entity_id
_entity_poly.type
_entity_poly.pdbx_seq_one_letter_code
_entity_poly.pdbx_strand_id
1 'polypeptide(L)' 'MSAPYPGRQSPSPERQPGAQLQDTPGSGKTDVGKHQAPDFSQKSSEYFRDNVLTSNPEHPLEKIEAEKYTKGKQH' A
#
# COMPACT_ATOMS: atom_id res chain seq x y z
N MET A 1 -31.82 -42.72 18.97
CA MET A 1 -30.76 -42.83 20.00
C MET A 1 -29.73 -41.75 19.69
N SER A 2 -29.46 -40.84 20.63
CA SER A 2 -28.50 -39.72 20.45
C SER A 2 -27.06 -40.21 20.62
N ALA A 3 -26.11 -39.57 19.92
CA ALA A 3 -24.69 -39.90 19.99
C ALA A 3 -24.15 -39.72 21.42
N PRO A 4 -23.32 -40.64 21.96
CA PRO A 4 -22.82 -40.61 23.34
C PRO A 4 -21.87 -39.43 23.63
N TYR A 5 -21.35 -38.77 22.60
CA TYR A 5 -20.58 -37.53 22.73
C TYR A 5 -21.15 -36.48 21.78
N PRO A 6 -22.27 -35.82 22.17
CA PRO A 6 -22.75 -34.67 21.40
C PRO A 6 -21.64 -33.62 21.38
N GLY A 7 -21.35 -33.12 20.18
CA GLY A 7 -20.19 -32.28 19.89
C GLY A 7 -20.05 -31.12 20.87
N ARG A 8 -18.79 -30.74 21.11
CA ARG A 8 -18.31 -29.65 21.99
C ARG A 8 -19.35 -28.53 22.14
N GLN A 9 -20.26 -28.70 23.10
CA GLN A 9 -21.31 -27.72 23.35
C GLN A 9 -20.66 -26.64 24.20
N SER A 10 -20.55 -25.43 23.65
CA SER A 10 -19.97 -24.30 24.35
C SER A 10 -20.67 -24.12 25.70
N PRO A 11 -19.95 -23.80 26.79
CA PRO A 11 -20.57 -23.53 28.08
C PRO A 11 -21.61 -22.40 27.94
N SER A 12 -22.63 -22.41 28.80
CA SER A 12 -23.66 -21.37 28.82
C SER A 12 -23.01 -19.97 28.91
N PRO A 13 -23.64 -18.91 28.37
CA PRO A 13 -23.08 -17.56 28.36
C PRO A 13 -22.56 -17.10 29.74
N GLU A 14 -23.29 -17.44 30.81
CA GLU A 14 -22.94 -17.13 32.21
C GLU A 14 -21.69 -17.88 32.73
N ARG A 15 -21.36 -19.02 32.12
CA ARG A 15 -20.22 -19.87 32.49
C ARG A 15 -19.02 -19.68 31.56
N GLN A 16 -19.15 -18.83 30.53
CA GLN A 16 -18.02 -18.53 29.66
C GLN A 16 -17.06 -17.60 30.42
N PRO A 17 -15.76 -17.92 30.50
CA PRO A 17 -14.79 -17.01 31.09
C PRO A 17 -14.80 -15.72 30.27
N GLY A 18 -15.27 -14.63 30.87
CA GLY A 18 -15.40 -13.33 30.24
C GLY A 18 -14.06 -12.64 30.01
N ALA A 19 -13.03 -13.36 29.56
CA ALA A 19 -11.74 -12.80 29.19
C ALA A 19 -11.98 -11.60 28.25
N GLN A 20 -12.77 -11.77 27.19
CA GLN A 20 -13.15 -10.67 26.30
C GLN A 20 -14.10 -9.61 26.89
N LEU A 21 -14.79 -9.91 28.00
CA LEU A 21 -15.79 -9.00 28.59
C LEU A 21 -15.15 -8.03 29.61
N GLN A 22 -14.02 -8.45 30.22
CA GLN A 22 -13.23 -7.63 31.14
C GLN A 22 -11.90 -7.16 30.53
N ASP A 23 -11.52 -7.69 29.37
CA ASP A 23 -10.43 -7.14 28.57
C ASP A 23 -10.82 -5.73 28.14
N THR A 24 -10.01 -4.73 28.50
CA THR A 24 -10.12 -3.41 27.88
C THR A 24 -10.02 -3.57 26.36
N PRO A 25 -11.04 -3.17 25.57
CA PRO A 25 -10.94 -3.21 24.12
C PRO A 25 -9.69 -2.42 23.73
N GLY A 26 -8.79 -3.10 23.00
CA GLY A 26 -7.38 -2.73 22.83
C GLY A 26 -7.09 -1.25 23.07
N SER A 27 -6.62 -0.92 24.28
CA SER A 27 -6.01 0.38 24.59
C SER A 27 -4.61 0.43 23.98
N GLY A 28 -4.52 0.12 22.70
CA GLY A 28 -3.34 0.36 21.89
C GLY A 28 -3.64 1.62 21.12
N LYS A 29 -3.14 2.77 21.57
CA LYS A 29 -2.77 3.78 20.58
C LYS A 29 -1.79 3.05 19.67
N THR A 30 -2.15 2.86 18.40
CA THR A 30 -1.18 2.38 17.43
C THR A 30 0.01 3.30 17.55
N ASP A 31 1.21 2.74 17.72
CA ASP A 31 2.47 3.49 17.67
C ASP A 31 2.71 3.89 16.21
N VAL A 32 1.79 4.72 15.70
CA VAL A 32 2.02 5.49 14.49
C VAL A 32 3.11 6.44 14.93
N GLY A 33 4.34 6.18 14.49
CA GLY A 33 5.50 6.98 14.88
C GLY A 33 5.27 8.48 14.64
N LYS A 34 6.30 9.29 14.89
CA LYS A 34 6.20 10.76 14.75
C LYS A 34 5.53 11.13 13.42
N HIS A 35 4.46 11.93 13.50
CA HIS A 35 3.82 12.51 12.33
C HIS A 35 4.88 13.20 11.47
N GLN A 36 4.86 12.93 10.17
CA GLN A 36 5.77 13.56 9.22
C GLN A 36 5.60 15.09 9.28
N ALA A 37 6.68 15.83 9.03
CA ALA A 37 6.60 17.29 8.96
C ALA A 37 5.51 17.72 7.96
N PRO A 38 4.81 18.85 8.19
CA PRO A 38 3.68 19.28 7.35
C PRO A 38 4.04 19.36 5.85
N ASP A 39 5.29 19.71 5.54
CA ASP A 39 5.76 19.86 4.15
C ASP A 39 6.31 18.56 3.54
N PHE A 40 6.30 17.45 4.28
CA PHE A 40 6.91 16.20 3.80
C PHE A 40 6.24 15.69 2.52
N SER A 41 4.92 15.79 2.45
CA SER A 41 4.17 15.35 1.26
C SER A 41 4.55 16.18 0.02
N GLN A 42 4.65 17.50 0.15
CA GLN A 42 5.05 18.37 -0.97
C GLN A 42 6.47 18.05 -1.44
N LYS A 43 7.43 17.98 -0.52
CA LYS A 43 8.84 17.66 -0.83
C LYS A 43 8.99 16.29 -1.47
N SER A 44 8.25 15.28 -1.00
CA SER A 44 8.27 13.95 -1.59
C SER A 44 7.69 13.92 -3.02
N SER A 45 6.67 14.74 -3.28
CA SER A 45 6.03 14.83 -4.58
C SER A 45 6.94 15.52 -5.60
N GLU A 46 7.55 16.64 -5.22
CA GLU A 46 8.55 17.36 -6.02
C GLU A 46 9.73 16.45 -6.35
N TYR A 47 10.30 15.78 -5.33
CA TYR A 47 11.38 14.83 -5.55
C TYR A 47 11.01 13.72 -6.54
N PHE A 48 9.80 13.15 -6.43
CA PHE A 48 9.36 12.07 -7.31
C PHE A 48 9.10 12.55 -8.74
N ARG A 49 8.52 13.75 -8.90
CA ARG A 49 8.35 14.40 -10.20
C ARG A 49 9.69 14.61 -10.90
N ASP A 50 10.67 15.13 -10.17
CA ASP A 50 11.92 15.60 -10.78
C ASP A 50 12.92 14.46 -11.02
N ASN A 51 12.93 13.42 -10.17
CA ASN A 51 13.98 12.41 -10.17
C ASN A 51 13.52 11.01 -10.61
N VAL A 52 12.21 10.72 -10.58
CA VAL A 52 11.69 9.36 -10.89
C VAL A 52 10.84 9.37 -12.15
N LEU A 53 9.99 10.38 -12.32
CA LEU A 53 9.16 10.54 -13.51
C LEU A 53 9.93 11.20 -14.66
N THR A 54 11.06 10.61 -15.04
CA THR A 54 11.74 10.99 -16.29
C THR A 54 10.83 10.65 -17.48
N SER A 55 10.95 11.40 -18.59
CA SER A 55 10.19 11.12 -19.81
C SER A 55 10.36 9.66 -20.25
N ASN A 56 9.34 9.10 -20.90
CA ASN A 56 9.44 7.78 -21.51
C ASN A 56 10.67 7.72 -22.43
N PRO A 57 11.38 6.57 -22.49
CA PRO A 57 12.50 6.41 -23.39
C PRO A 57 12.04 6.67 -24.84
N GLU A 58 12.88 7.37 -25.61
CA GLU A 58 12.63 7.63 -27.03
C GLU A 58 12.42 6.32 -27.79
N HIS A 59 11.38 6.29 -28.63
CA HIS A 59 11.10 5.09 -29.41
C HIS A 59 12.14 4.96 -30.54
N PRO A 60 12.70 3.76 -30.81
CA PRO A 60 13.73 3.59 -31.83
C PRO A 60 13.29 4.04 -33.24
N LEU A 61 12.00 3.99 -33.57
CA LEU A 61 11.49 4.48 -34.86
C LEU A 61 11.61 6.01 -34.99
N GLU A 62 11.45 6.77 -33.90
CA GLU A 62 11.57 8.23 -33.92
C GLU A 62 12.99 8.65 -34.30
N LYS A 63 14.00 7.92 -33.81
CA LYS A 63 15.41 8.12 -34.19
C LYS A 63 15.64 7.87 -35.67
N ILE A 64 15.13 6.74 -36.17
CA ILE A 64 15.25 6.35 -37.59
C ILE A 64 14.57 7.39 -38.50
N GLU A 65 13.42 7.92 -38.10
CA GLU A 65 12.73 8.97 -38.85
C GLU A 65 13.53 10.28 -38.85
N ALA A 66 14.01 10.74 -37.69
CA ALA A 66 14.85 11.93 -37.61
C ALA A 66 16.12 11.81 -38.47
N GLU A 67 16.76 10.64 -38.48
CA GLU A 67 17.93 10.36 -39.33
C GLU A 67 17.61 10.41 -40.84
N LYS A 68 16.44 9.91 -41.25
CA LYS A 68 15.99 9.99 -42.65
C LYS A 68 15.79 11.43 -43.11
N TYR A 69 15.14 12.26 -42.29
CA TYR A 69 14.85 13.65 -42.65
C TYR A 69 16.05 14.60 -42.51
N THR A 70 17.04 14.26 -41.67
CA THR A 70 18.31 15.02 -41.59
C THR A 70 19.22 14.74 -42.78
N LYS A 71 19.26 13.49 -43.26
CA LYS A 71 20.06 13.10 -44.44
C LYS A 71 19.52 13.69 -45.75
N GLY A 72 18.22 14.02 -45.82
CA GLY A 72 17.58 14.65 -46.99
C GLY A 72 17.72 16.18 -47.08
N LYS A 73 18.26 16.86 -46.05
CA LYS A 73 18.43 18.34 -45.99
C LYS A 73 19.85 18.81 -46.29
N GLN A 74 20.66 18.02 -46.98
CA GLN A 74 21.93 18.48 -47.55
C GLN A 74 21.66 18.89 -49.00
N HIS A 75 21.44 20.19 -49.22
CA HIS A 75 21.44 20.81 -50.54
C HIS A 75 22.88 20.95 -51.05
#